data_AF-A0A0B8NVX8-F1
#
_entry.id   AF-A0A0B8NVX8-F1
#
_cell.length_a   1.000
_cell.length_b   1.000
_cell.length_c   1.000
_cell.angle_alpha   90.00
_cell.angle_beta   90.00
_cell.angle_gamma   90.00
#
_symmetry.space_group_name_H-M   'P 1'
#
loop_
_entity.id
_entity.type
_entity.pdbx_description
1 polymer ?
#
loop_
_entity_poly.entity_id
_entity_poly.type
_entity_poly.pdbx_seq_one_letter_code
_entity_poly.pdbx_strand_id
1 'polypeptide(L)'
;MYPSVKVAQKALAEGKKPPLTKQKFFENGQQVERVKGIYSDDLYTGKMIEYIEQGRESGKPFFGYLALTTAHFPLQAPSALIDKYTEMYEELGYDGLKKQRYEQMIEAGVYKESTPFPDANPIVKKWDDLTAAEKKTQARLMATYAP
;
A
#
# COMPACT_ATOMS: atom_id res chain seq x y z
N MET A 1 8.77 7.50 14.63
CA MET A 1 10.14 7.79 14.19
C MET A 1 10.94 6.53 14.42
N TYR A 2 11.29 5.80 13.34
CA TYR A 2 12.03 4.56 13.47
C TYR A 2 13.29 4.77 14.33
N PRO A 3 13.63 3.85 15.25
CA PRO A 3 14.83 3.99 16.06
C PRO A 3 16.05 4.13 15.14
N SER A 4 16.98 5.02 15.47
CA SER A 4 18.23 5.11 14.72
C SER A 4 18.99 3.79 14.78
N VAL A 5 19.84 3.53 13.78
CA VAL A 5 20.70 2.34 13.73
C VAL A 5 21.45 2.14 15.06
N LYS A 6 21.94 3.24 15.65
CA LYS A 6 22.64 3.24 16.94
C LYS A 6 21.75 2.75 18.09
N VAL A 7 20.49 3.18 18.14
CA VAL A 7 19.52 2.74 19.17
C VAL A 7 19.19 1.26 18.99
N ALA A 8 18.99 0.81 17.75
CA ALA A 8 18.71 -0.59 17.45
C ALA A 8 19.88 -1.50 17.83
N GLN A 9 21.11 -1.14 17.45
CA GLN A 9 22.32 -1.91 17.78
C GLN A 9 22.56 -2.03 19.29
N LYS A 10 22.35 -0.94 20.04
CA LYS A 10 22.46 -0.98 21.51
C LYS A 10 21.45 -1.96 22.12
N ALA A 11 20.19 -1.92 21.66
CA ALA A 11 19.17 -2.86 22.13
C ALA A 11 19.58 -4.31 21.87
N LEU A 12 20.08 -4.60 20.66
CA LEU A 12 20.53 -5.94 20.27
C LEU A 12 21.72 -6.42 21.12
N ALA A 13 22.71 -5.55 21.37
CA ALA A 13 23.87 -5.86 22.22
C ALA A 13 23.47 -6.17 23.68
N GLU A 14 22.37 -5.58 24.15
CA GLU A 14 21.78 -5.85 25.47
C GLU A 14 20.82 -7.05 25.48
N GLY A 15 20.69 -7.80 24.37
CA GLY A 15 19.74 -8.91 24.25
C GLY A 15 18.27 -8.48 24.20
N LYS A 16 18.00 -7.20 23.93
CA LYS A 16 16.66 -6.61 23.87
C LYS A 16 16.19 -6.43 22.43
N LYS A 17 14.86 -6.44 22.24
CA LYS A 17 14.26 -6.07 20.95
C LYS A 17 14.40 -4.56 20.74
N PRO A 18 14.79 -4.09 19.53
CA PRO A 18 14.76 -2.67 19.21
C PRO A 18 13.38 -2.05 19.50
N PRO A 19 13.31 -0.83 20.05
CA PRO A 19 12.04 -0.20 20.38
C PRO A 19 11.24 0.09 19.10
N LEU A 20 10.02 -0.44 19.04
CA LEU A 20 9.09 -0.15 17.96
C LEU A 20 8.36 1.16 18.27
N THR A 21 8.30 2.07 17.29
CA THR A 21 7.38 3.21 17.41
C THR A 21 5.96 2.67 17.37
N LYS A 22 5.19 2.87 18.44
CA LYS A 22 3.74 2.69 18.40
C LYS A 22 3.11 3.95 17.81
N GLN A 23 2.32 3.77 16.77
CA GLN A 23 1.51 4.86 16.23
C GLN A 23 0.43 5.22 17.25
N LYS A 24 0.31 6.51 17.55
CA LYS A 24 -0.76 7.04 18.40
C LYS A 24 -1.91 7.49 17.51
N PHE A 25 -3.13 7.22 17.95
CA PHE A 25 -4.35 7.65 17.26
C PHE A 25 -5.05 8.70 18.12
N PHE A 26 -5.68 9.67 17.46
CA PHE A 26 -6.38 10.75 18.12
C PHE A 26 -7.71 11.00 17.44
N GLU A 27 -8.71 11.33 18.24
CA GLU A 27 -10.02 11.78 17.81
C GLU A 27 -10.37 13.05 18.58
N ASN A 28 -10.65 14.15 17.87
CA ASN A 28 -10.96 15.45 18.49
C ASN A 28 -9.93 15.89 19.56
N GLY A 29 -8.65 15.64 19.29
CA GLY A 29 -7.54 15.96 20.20
C GLY A 29 -7.34 14.99 21.37
N GLN A 30 -8.23 14.01 21.56
CA GLN A 30 -8.11 12.99 22.59
C GLN A 30 -7.44 11.74 22.04
N GLN A 31 -6.49 11.18 22.78
CA GLN A 31 -5.84 9.93 22.36
C GLN A 31 -6.84 8.78 22.44
N VAL A 32 -6.94 7.99 21.37
CA VAL A 32 -7.79 6.81 21.28
C VAL A 32 -6.95 5.58 20.91
N GLU A 33 -7.46 4.40 21.24
CA GLU A 33 -6.86 3.14 20.80
C GLU A 33 -7.45 2.73 19.45
N ARG A 34 -6.60 2.27 18.52
CA ARG A 34 -7.05 1.78 17.23
C ARG A 34 -7.79 0.46 17.39
N VAL A 35 -8.96 0.34 16.77
CA VAL A 35 -9.68 -0.92 16.64
C VAL A 35 -8.85 -1.92 15.82
N LYS A 36 -8.64 -3.11 16.40
CA LYS A 36 -7.86 -4.19 15.76
C LYS A 36 -8.76 -5.07 14.90
N GLY A 37 -8.16 -5.73 13.91
CA GLY A 37 -8.88 -6.64 13.00
C GLY A 37 -9.60 -5.94 11.84
N ILE A 38 -9.52 -4.62 11.76
CA ILE A 38 -10.10 -3.81 10.68
C ILE A 38 -8.96 -3.26 9.82
N TYR A 39 -9.12 -3.40 8.50
CA TYR A 39 -8.19 -2.84 7.53
C TYR A 39 -8.16 -1.31 7.66
N SER A 40 -6.99 -0.68 7.43
CA SER A 40 -6.84 0.77 7.66
C SER A 40 -7.82 1.59 6.84
N ASP A 41 -8.03 1.20 5.59
CA ASP A 41 -8.81 1.99 4.65
C ASP A 41 -10.29 1.92 5.00
N ASP A 42 -10.78 0.74 5.42
CA ASP A 42 -12.14 0.57 5.95
C ASP A 42 -12.34 1.41 7.21
N LEU A 43 -11.37 1.39 8.13
CA LEU A 43 -11.43 2.15 9.38
C LEU A 43 -11.48 3.67 9.13
N TYR A 44 -10.57 4.19 8.30
CA TYR A 44 -10.49 5.63 8.04
C TYR A 44 -11.68 6.11 7.18
N THR A 45 -12.07 5.34 6.17
CA THR A 45 -13.21 5.67 5.32
C THR A 45 -14.51 5.61 6.12
N GLY A 46 -14.72 4.56 6.90
CA GLY A 46 -15.88 4.44 7.79
C GLY A 46 -15.98 5.60 8.76
N LYS A 47 -14.85 6.04 9.34
CA LYS A 47 -14.84 7.18 10.25
C LYS A 47 -15.12 8.52 9.56
N MET A 48 -14.62 8.72 8.34
CA MET A 48 -14.95 9.90 7.55
C MET A 48 -16.45 9.97 7.22
N ILE A 49 -17.05 8.82 6.85
CA ILE A 49 -18.49 8.72 6.62
C ILE A 49 -19.25 9.09 7.89
N GLU A 50 -18.85 8.55 9.05
CA GLU A 50 -19.46 8.90 10.34
C GLU A 50 -19.44 10.42 10.61
N TYR A 51 -18.33 11.10 10.36
CA TYR A 51 -18.23 12.55 10.52
C TYR A 51 -19.12 13.33 9.54
N ILE A 52 -19.24 12.86 8.30
CA ILE A 52 -20.13 13.46 7.30
C ILE A 52 -21.59 13.31 7.75
N GLU A 53 -21.99 12.12 8.21
CA GLU A 53 -23.36 11.85 8.68
C GLU A 53 -23.74 12.70 9.90
N GLN A 54 -22.84 12.83 10.88
CA GLN A 54 -23.05 13.67 12.06
C GLN A 54 -23.32 15.15 11.71
N GLY A 55 -22.71 15.65 10.63
CA GLY A 55 -22.88 17.01 10.15
C GLY A 55 -24.01 17.22 9.14
N ARG A 56 -24.65 16.14 8.66
CA ARG A 56 -25.52 16.17 7.48
C ARG A 56 -26.71 17.12 7.62
N GLU A 57 -27.34 17.16 8.79
CA GLU A 57 -28.51 18.01 9.06
C GLU A 57 -28.16 19.47 9.37
N SER A 58 -26.87 19.81 9.48
CA SER A 58 -26.44 21.16 9.86
C SER A 58 -26.68 22.22 8.79
N GLY A 59 -26.91 21.81 7.54
CA GLY A 59 -27.02 22.69 6.38
C GLY A 59 -25.71 23.42 6.01
N LYS A 60 -24.59 23.08 6.65
CA LYS A 60 -23.27 23.70 6.42
C LYS A 60 -22.40 22.82 5.52
N PRO A 61 -21.50 23.42 4.72
CA PRO A 61 -20.50 22.64 3.97
C PRO A 61 -19.55 21.93 4.93
N PHE A 62 -19.08 20.75 4.52
CA PHE A 62 -18.10 19.94 5.24
C PHE A 62 -16.74 19.98 4.53
N PHE A 63 -15.67 20.19 5.29
CA PHE A 63 -14.30 20.01 4.81
C PHE A 63 -13.74 18.69 5.34
N GLY A 64 -13.48 17.74 4.44
CA GLY A 64 -12.92 16.43 4.78
C GLY A 64 -11.51 16.26 4.23
N TYR A 65 -10.62 15.74 5.08
CA TYR A 65 -9.29 15.29 4.65
C TYR A 65 -9.12 13.82 5.04
N LEU A 66 -9.09 12.95 4.02
CA LEU A 66 -8.92 11.51 4.18
C LEU A 66 -7.53 11.09 3.70
N ALA A 67 -6.58 11.00 4.63
CA ALA A 67 -5.20 10.60 4.35
C ALA A 67 -5.02 9.09 4.58
N LEU A 68 -5.32 8.29 3.55
CA LEU A 68 -5.07 6.86 3.58
C LEU A 68 -3.56 6.57 3.73
N THR A 69 -3.25 5.47 4.40
CA THR A 69 -1.86 5.01 4.59
C THR A 69 -1.48 3.88 3.63
N THR A 70 -2.45 3.26 2.96
CA THR A 70 -2.25 2.25 1.93
C THR A 70 -1.73 2.91 0.64
N ALA A 71 -0.85 2.28 -0.14
CA ALA A 71 -0.23 0.96 0.04
C ALA A 71 1.21 1.09 0.59
N HIS A 72 1.42 1.90 1.64
CA HIS A 72 2.75 2.06 2.23
C HIS A 72 3.18 0.80 3.01
N PHE A 73 4.49 0.58 3.11
CA PHE A 73 5.05 -0.48 3.93
C PHE A 73 4.65 -0.34 5.42
N PRO A 74 4.36 -1.43 6.14
CA PRO A 74 4.31 -2.82 5.67
C PRO A 74 3.11 -3.11 4.77
N LEU A 75 3.35 -3.80 3.65
CA LEU A 75 2.29 -4.17 2.70
C LEU A 75 1.32 -5.17 3.34
N GLN A 76 0.06 -4.77 3.45
CA GLN A 76 -1.02 -5.56 4.03
C GLN A 76 -2.32 -5.25 3.29
N ALA A 77 -3.12 -6.28 3.05
CA ALA A 77 -4.45 -6.16 2.46
C ALA A 77 -5.32 -7.35 2.88
N PRO A 78 -6.67 -7.24 2.83
CA PRO A 78 -7.56 -8.37 2.97
C PRO A 78 -7.23 -9.50 1.98
N SER A 79 -7.25 -10.75 2.44
CA SER A 79 -6.84 -11.90 1.60
C SER A 79 -7.66 -12.02 0.32
N ALA A 80 -8.97 -11.77 0.37
CA ALA A 80 -9.83 -11.81 -0.80
C ALA A 80 -9.38 -10.82 -1.91
N LEU A 81 -8.83 -9.65 -1.54
CA LEU A 81 -8.30 -8.70 -2.51
C LEU A 81 -6.97 -9.17 -3.08
N ILE A 82 -6.11 -9.76 -2.26
CA ILE A 82 -4.82 -10.32 -2.70
C ILE A 82 -5.06 -11.49 -3.66
N ASP A 83 -5.91 -12.42 -3.27
CA ASP A 83 -6.14 -13.66 -4.02
C ASP A 83 -6.80 -13.36 -5.38
N LYS A 84 -7.65 -12.33 -5.47
CA LYS A 84 -8.26 -11.87 -6.72
C LYS A 84 -7.25 -11.51 -7.82
N TYR A 85 -6.08 -10.98 -7.46
CA TYR A 85 -5.10 -10.49 -8.45
C TYR A 85 -3.81 -11.31 -8.51
N THR A 86 -3.60 -12.26 -7.60
CA THR A 86 -2.33 -13.00 -7.52
C THR A 86 -2.03 -13.78 -8.80
N GLU A 87 -3.02 -14.51 -9.33
CA GLU A 87 -2.82 -15.30 -10.56
C GLU A 87 -2.52 -14.42 -11.77
N MET A 88 -3.26 -13.31 -11.93
CA MET A 88 -3.03 -12.33 -12.99
C MET A 88 -1.59 -11.77 -12.95
N TYR A 89 -1.09 -11.42 -11.76
CA TYR A 89 0.28 -10.92 -11.61
C TYR A 89 1.34 -11.99 -11.81
N GLU A 90 1.06 -13.25 -11.49
CA GLU A 90 1.96 -14.37 -11.75
C GLU A 90 2.06 -14.67 -13.26
N GLU A 91 0.94 -14.59 -13.98
CA GLU A 91 0.88 -14.78 -15.43
C GLU A 91 1.57 -13.64 -16.20
N LEU A 92 1.25 -12.39 -15.87
CA LEU A 92 1.80 -11.22 -16.57
C LEU A 92 3.28 -10.98 -16.26
N GLY A 93 3.68 -11.20 -15.00
CA GLY A 93 4.98 -10.78 -14.49
C GLY A 93 5.22 -9.27 -14.61
N TYR A 94 6.47 -8.86 -14.41
CA TYR A 94 6.82 -7.44 -14.40
C TYR A 94 6.68 -6.78 -15.78
N ASP A 95 7.20 -7.42 -16.83
CA ASP A 95 7.25 -6.83 -18.17
C ASP A 95 5.89 -6.84 -18.85
N GLY A 96 5.10 -7.91 -18.67
CA GLY A 96 3.71 -7.97 -19.14
C GLY A 96 2.85 -6.89 -18.49
N LEU A 97 2.93 -6.74 -17.16
CA LEU A 97 2.22 -5.69 -16.43
C LEU A 97 2.64 -4.29 -16.89
N LYS A 98 3.94 -4.07 -17.09
CA LYS A 98 4.49 -2.80 -17.58
C LYS A 98 3.98 -2.46 -18.98
N LYS A 99 3.95 -3.45 -19.89
CA LYS A 99 3.40 -3.30 -21.26
C LYS A 99 1.92 -2.98 -21.23
N GLN A 100 1.13 -3.74 -20.47
CA GLN A 100 -0.31 -3.50 -20.33
C GLN A 100 -0.60 -2.08 -19.81
N ARG A 101 0.10 -1.63 -18.76
CA ARG A 101 -0.06 -0.27 -18.23
C ARG A 101 0.33 0.79 -19.24
N TYR A 102 1.41 0.58 -19.98
CA TYR A 102 1.83 1.51 -21.02
C TYR A 102 0.76 1.66 -22.11
N GLU A 103 0.21 0.54 -22.62
CA GLU A 103 -0.83 0.54 -23.65
C GLU A 103 -2.10 1.24 -23.15
N GLN A 104 -2.53 0.95 -21.92
CA GLN A 104 -3.69 1.61 -21.29
C GLN A 104 -3.48 3.12 -21.09
N MET A 105 -2.25 3.57 -20.82
CA MET A 105 -1.95 4.99 -20.65
C MET A 105 -1.98 5.75 -21.99
N ILE A 106 -1.66 5.09 -23.10
CA ILE A 106 -1.83 5.64 -24.45
C ILE A 106 -3.31 5.72 -24.80
N GLU A 107 -4.07 4.63 -24.59
CA GLU A 107 -5.52 4.58 -24.83
C GLU A 107 -6.29 5.61 -24.01
N ALA A 108 -5.92 5.82 -22.74
CA ALA A 108 -6.50 6.82 -21.87
C ALA A 108 -6.07 8.26 -22.20
N GLY A 109 -5.18 8.46 -23.18
CA GLY A 109 -4.67 9.78 -23.57
C GLY A 109 -3.73 10.43 -22.56
N VAL A 110 -3.27 9.69 -21.55
CA VAL A 110 -2.28 10.20 -20.57
C VAL A 110 -0.90 10.29 -21.23
N TYR A 111 -0.57 9.32 -22.06
CA TYR A 111 0.60 9.35 -22.95
C TYR A 111 0.17 9.64 -24.38
N LYS A 112 1.01 10.37 -25.12
CA LYS A 112 0.88 10.52 -26.57
C LYS A 112 1.25 9.20 -27.24
N GLU A 113 0.63 8.85 -28.36
CA GLU A 113 0.97 7.65 -29.14
C GLU A 113 2.47 7.54 -29.50
N SER A 114 3.14 8.68 -29.68
CA SER A 114 4.58 8.75 -29.98
C SER A 114 5.49 8.58 -28.75
N THR A 115 4.94 8.41 -27.55
CA THR A 115 5.73 8.22 -26.33
C THR A 115 6.47 6.89 -26.45
N PRO A 116 7.80 6.81 -26.31
CA PRO A 116 8.49 5.53 -26.43
C PRO A 116 8.21 4.61 -25.24
N PHE A 117 8.21 3.30 -25.47
CA PHE A 117 8.17 2.32 -24.38
C PHE A 117 9.46 2.42 -23.55
N PRO A 118 9.39 2.58 -22.21
CA PRO A 118 10.59 2.79 -21.41
C PRO A 118 11.45 1.53 -21.30
N ASP A 119 12.76 1.71 -21.12
CA ASP A 119 13.72 0.61 -20.92
C ASP A 119 13.46 -0.19 -19.63
N ALA A 120 13.99 -1.41 -19.57
CA ALA A 120 13.94 -2.24 -18.36
C ALA A 120 14.76 -1.62 -17.22
N ASN A 121 14.34 -1.85 -15.97
CA ASN A 121 15.06 -1.34 -14.81
C ASN A 121 16.30 -2.21 -14.53
N PRO A 122 17.53 -1.67 -14.62
CA PRO A 122 18.76 -2.47 -14.52
C PRO A 122 19.03 -3.05 -13.13
N ILE A 123 18.38 -2.55 -12.07
CA ILE A 123 18.55 -3.08 -10.71
C ILE A 123 17.55 -4.19 -10.35
N VAL A 124 16.61 -4.50 -11.24
CA VAL A 124 15.57 -5.51 -10.99
C VAL A 124 15.92 -6.80 -11.71
N LYS A 125 15.91 -7.93 -10.97
CA LYS A 125 16.01 -9.26 -11.57
C LYS A 125 14.80 -9.49 -12.49
N LYS A 126 15.04 -9.87 -13.74
CA LYS A 126 13.97 -10.09 -14.73
C LYS A 126 13.01 -11.17 -14.25
N TRP A 127 11.75 -11.06 -14.64
CA TRP A 127 10.72 -12.04 -14.27
C TRP A 127 11.11 -13.46 -14.70
N ASP A 128 11.62 -13.63 -15.91
CA ASP A 128 12.00 -14.93 -16.46
C ASP A 128 13.20 -15.59 -15.76
N ASP A 129 14.03 -14.78 -15.10
CA ASP A 129 15.17 -15.28 -14.31
C ASP A 129 14.75 -15.70 -12.89
N LEU A 130 13.50 -15.46 -12.49
CA LEU A 130 12.96 -15.85 -11.19
C LEU A 130 12.61 -17.35 -11.18
N THR A 131 12.93 -18.00 -10.07
CA THR A 131 12.41 -19.33 -9.74
C THR A 131 10.89 -19.29 -9.58
N ALA A 132 10.21 -20.43 -9.69
CA ALA A 132 8.77 -20.50 -9.47
C ALA A 132 8.34 -20.00 -8.08
N ALA A 133 9.15 -20.25 -7.04
CA ALA A 133 8.89 -19.76 -5.69
C ALA A 133 9.05 -18.23 -5.58
N GLU A 134 10.05 -17.66 -6.25
CA GLU A 134 10.23 -16.21 -6.34
C GLU A 134 9.06 -15.56 -7.10
N LYS A 135 8.64 -16.12 -8.25
CA LYS A 135 7.49 -15.63 -9.02
C LYS A 135 6.22 -15.57 -8.18
N LYS A 136 5.88 -16.66 -7.47
CA LYS A 136 4.75 -16.70 -6.54
C LYS A 136 4.83 -15.65 -5.44
N THR A 137 6.01 -15.49 -4.86
CA THR A 137 6.24 -14.48 -3.81
C THR A 137 6.03 -13.06 -4.35
N GLN A 138 6.59 -12.76 -5.52
CA GLN A 138 6.52 -11.44 -6.13
C GLN A 138 5.12 -11.12 -6.65
N ALA A 139 4.42 -12.10 -7.22
CA ALA A 139 3.02 -11.98 -7.60
C ALA A 139 2.14 -11.64 -6.40
N ARG A 140 2.33 -12.33 -5.26
CA ARG A 140 1.59 -12.04 -4.03
C ARG A 140 1.91 -10.66 -3.46
N LEU A 141 3.17 -10.21 -3.53
CA LEU A 141 3.57 -8.85 -3.13
C LEU A 141 2.94 -7.78 -4.02
N MET A 142 2.96 -7.96 -5.35
CA MET A 142 2.28 -7.07 -6.29
C MET A 142 0.76 -7.03 -6.03
N ALA A 143 0.15 -8.19 -5.78
CA ALA A 143 -1.26 -8.30 -5.42
C ALA A 143 -1.62 -7.63 -4.10
N THR A 144 -0.69 -7.64 -3.13
CA THR A 144 -0.88 -6.98 -1.83
C THR A 144 -0.70 -5.46 -1.92
N TYR A 145 0.09 -4.98 -2.88
CA TYR A 145 0.28 -3.55 -3.15
C TYR A 145 -0.84 -2.93 -3.99
N ALA A 146 -1.51 -3.74 -4.80
CA ALA A 146 -2.55 -3.31 -5.74
C ALA A 146 -3.95 -2.93 -5.22
N PRO A 147 -4.41 -3.26 -3.99
CA PRO A 147 -5.77 -2.95 -3.56
C PRO A 147 -6.05 -1.46 -3.43
#